data_AF-A0A934Y207-F1
#
_entry.id   AF-A0A934Y207-F1
#
_cell.length_a   1.000
_cell.length_b   1.000
_cell.length_c   1.000
_cell.angle_alpha   90.00
_cell.angle_beta   90.00
_cell.angle_gamma   90.00
#
_symmetry.space_group_name_H-M   'P 1'
#
loop_
_entity.id
_entity.type
_entity.pdbx_description
1 polymer ?
#
loop_
_entity_poly.entity_id
_entity_poly.type
_entity_poly.pdbx_seq_one_letter_code
_entity_poly.pdbx_strand_id
1 'polypeptide(L)'
;MPELDLGTDLPAPTLEPTTQQMTAVKDDFLGDDAVATKIDLARAYLDMGDADGARSMLEEVVSEGSEAQKSEAKRLLTEIK
;
A
#
# COMPACT_ATOMS: atom_id res chain seq x y z
N MET A 1 -34.22 46.07 27.15
CA MET A 1 -33.70 44.76 26.72
C MET A 1 -34.52 44.36 25.50
N PRO A 2 -33.97 44.41 24.28
CA PRO A 2 -34.65 43.90 23.09
C PRO A 2 -34.45 42.39 22.99
N GLU A 3 -35.51 41.70 22.58
CA GLU A 3 -35.62 40.25 22.58
C GLU A 3 -34.77 39.60 21.47
N LEU A 4 -34.34 38.38 21.76
CA LEU A 4 -33.50 37.51 20.96
C LEU A 4 -34.19 37.17 19.62
N ASP A 5 -33.74 37.77 18.52
CA ASP A 5 -34.12 37.36 17.16
C ASP A 5 -33.35 36.08 16.79
N LEU A 6 -33.97 34.91 17.05
CA LEU A 6 -33.46 33.60 16.62
C LEU A 6 -33.89 33.33 15.17
N GLY A 7 -33.50 34.23 14.28
CA GLY A 7 -33.69 34.12 12.83
C GLY A 7 -32.49 33.48 12.13
N THR A 8 -31.79 32.55 12.77
CA THR A 8 -30.71 31.79 12.12
C THR A 8 -31.32 30.73 11.20
N ASP A 9 -31.77 31.18 10.03
CA ASP A 9 -31.93 30.34 8.84
C ASP A 9 -30.53 29.89 8.40
N LEU A 10 -29.97 28.93 9.14
CA LEU A 10 -28.84 28.15 8.66
C LEU A 10 -29.45 27.06 7.77
N PRO A 11 -29.20 27.06 6.45
CA PRO A 11 -29.44 25.85 5.69
C PRO A 11 -28.59 24.77 6.35
N ALA A 12 -29.25 23.73 6.87
CA ALA A 12 -28.56 22.54 7.35
C ALA A 12 -27.59 22.12 6.24
N PRO A 13 -26.29 21.88 6.54
CA PRO A 13 -25.42 21.27 5.56
C PRO A 13 -26.05 19.93 5.23
N THR A 14 -26.74 19.87 4.09
CA THR A 14 -27.20 18.62 3.53
C THR A 14 -25.90 17.94 3.15
N LEU A 15 -25.42 17.10 4.06
CA LEU A 15 -24.33 16.19 3.79
C LEU A 15 -24.86 15.27 2.71
N GLU A 16 -24.64 15.65 1.45
CA GLU A 16 -24.75 14.71 0.36
C GLU A 16 -23.80 13.56 0.72
N PRO A 17 -24.29 12.32 0.84
CA PRO A 17 -23.38 11.20 0.82
C PRO A 17 -22.79 11.24 -0.59
N THR A 18 -21.62 11.87 -0.73
CA THR A 18 -20.78 11.65 -1.89
C THR A 18 -20.49 10.16 -1.84
N THR A 19 -21.29 9.39 -2.56
CA THR A 19 -21.00 8.04 -2.98
C THR A 19 -19.72 8.16 -3.78
N GLN A 20 -18.58 8.13 -3.07
CA GLN A 20 -17.28 7.85 -3.63
C GLN A 20 -17.31 6.37 -4.03
N GLN A 21 -18.02 6.10 -5.11
CA GLN A 21 -17.88 4.91 -5.92
C GLN A 21 -16.49 4.95 -6.54
N MET A 22 -15.47 4.57 -5.77
CA MET A 22 -14.18 4.21 -6.35
C MET A 22 -13.34 3.36 -5.41
N THR A 23 -13.79 2.16 -5.03
CA THR A 23 -12.87 1.14 -4.50
C THR A 23 -13.38 -0.28 -4.82
N ALA A 24 -13.52 -0.61 -6.10
CA ALA A 24 -13.72 -2.00 -6.53
C ALA A 24 -12.46 -2.62 -7.16
N VAL A 25 -11.28 -2.03 -6.91
CA VAL A 25 -9.97 -2.54 -7.39
C VAL A 25 -8.89 -2.54 -6.30
N LYS A 26 -9.26 -2.48 -5.02
CA LYS A 26 -8.32 -2.13 -3.94
C LYS A 26 -7.58 -3.30 -3.28
N ASP A 27 -7.82 -4.55 -3.64
CA ASP A 27 -7.06 -5.65 -3.02
C ASP A 27 -5.80 -6.02 -3.81
N ASP A 28 -5.86 -6.04 -5.14
CA ASP A 28 -4.72 -6.44 -5.98
C ASP A 28 -3.62 -5.37 -6.04
N PHE A 29 -4.01 -4.09 -6.12
CA PHE A 29 -3.07 -2.96 -6.13
C PHE A 29 -2.34 -2.79 -4.79
N LEU A 30 -3.04 -2.99 -3.66
CA LEU A 30 -2.40 -2.93 -2.35
C LEU A 30 -1.43 -4.09 -2.12
N GLY A 31 -1.71 -5.27 -2.71
CA GLY A 31 -0.80 -6.41 -2.71
C GLY A 31 0.46 -6.15 -3.54
N ASP A 32 0.31 -5.59 -4.74
CA ASP A 32 1.44 -5.29 -5.62
C ASP A 32 2.35 -4.21 -4.99
N ASP A 33 1.79 -3.15 -4.38
CA ASP A 33 2.56 -2.13 -3.64
C ASP A 33 3.28 -2.72 -2.40
N ALA A 34 2.62 -3.62 -1.66
CA ALA A 34 3.21 -4.27 -0.50
C ALA A 34 4.38 -5.18 -0.89
N VAL A 35 4.24 -5.95 -1.97
CA VAL A 35 5.30 -6.82 -2.47
C VAL A 35 6.47 -6.01 -3.05
N ALA A 36 6.19 -4.91 -3.76
CA ALA A 36 7.25 -4.00 -4.22
C ALA A 36 8.09 -3.48 -3.03
N THR A 37 7.42 -3.11 -1.94
CA THR A 37 8.10 -2.70 -0.70
C THR A 37 8.98 -3.82 -0.13
N LYS A 38 8.54 -5.08 -0.16
CA LYS A 38 9.34 -6.24 0.27
C LYS A 38 10.62 -6.39 -0.58
N ILE A 39 10.56 -6.17 -1.89
CA ILE A 39 11.74 -6.21 -2.77
C ILE A 39 12.75 -5.12 -2.38
N ASP A 40 12.27 -3.89 -2.14
CA ASP A 40 13.15 -2.79 -1.75
C ASP A 40 13.81 -3.02 -0.38
N LEU A 41 13.08 -3.59 0.57
CA LEU A 41 13.63 -3.98 1.86
C LEU A 41 14.66 -5.10 1.74
N ALA A 42 14.42 -6.11 0.89
CA ALA A 42 15.38 -7.16 0.63
C ALA A 42 16.69 -6.61 0.06
N ARG A 43 16.62 -5.65 -0.87
CA ARG A 43 17.80 -4.96 -1.40
C ARG A 43 18.57 -4.22 -0.30
N ALA A 44 17.87 -3.52 0.59
CA ALA A 44 18.50 -2.87 1.73
C ALA A 44 19.19 -3.88 2.67
N TYR A 45 18.60 -5.06 2.89
CA TYR A 45 19.25 -6.14 3.65
C TYR A 45 20.52 -6.64 2.96
N LEU A 46 20.52 -6.79 1.63
CA LEU A 46 21.74 -7.12 0.87
C LEU A 46 22.82 -6.05 1.01
N ASP A 47 22.45 -4.77 0.94
CA ASP A 47 23.38 -3.65 1.12
C ASP A 47 23.99 -3.63 2.52
N MET A 48 23.25 -4.10 3.53
CA MET A 48 23.73 -4.28 4.91
C MET A 48 24.53 -5.57 5.12
N GLY A 49 24.59 -6.46 4.12
CA GLY A 49 25.26 -7.77 4.19
C GLY A 49 24.44 -8.87 4.87
N ASP A 50 23.16 -8.64 5.13
CA ASP A 50 22.23 -9.64 5.67
C ASP A 50 21.56 -10.42 4.53
N ALA A 51 22.32 -11.35 3.95
CA ALA A 51 21.89 -12.19 2.85
C ALA A 51 20.72 -13.12 3.23
N ASP A 52 20.71 -13.64 4.47
CA ASP A 52 19.65 -14.53 4.96
C ASP A 52 18.32 -13.78 5.12
N GLY A 53 18.34 -12.57 5.69
CA GLY A 53 17.17 -11.71 5.81
C GLY A 53 16.61 -11.30 4.45
N ALA A 54 17.49 -10.91 3.52
CA ALA A 54 17.10 -10.58 2.15
C ALA A 54 16.48 -11.78 1.44
N ARG A 55 17.08 -12.97 1.56
CA ARG A 55 16.59 -14.20 0.95
C ARG A 55 15.18 -14.55 1.43
N SER A 56 14.94 -14.55 2.74
CA SER A 56 13.63 -14.86 3.31
C SER A 56 12.55 -13.95 2.72
N MET A 57 12.84 -12.65 2.61
CA MET A 57 11.88 -11.70 2.05
C MET A 57 11.65 -11.88 0.55
N LEU A 58 12.70 -12.20 -0.23
CA LEU A 58 12.56 -12.49 -1.65
C LEU A 58 11.79 -13.79 -1.92
N GLU A 59 11.91 -14.79 -1.05
CA GLU A 59 11.10 -16.02 -1.13
C GLU A 59 9.61 -15.72 -0.90
N GLU A 60 9.27 -14.81 0.01
CA GLU A 60 7.89 -14.32 0.17
C GLU A 60 7.40 -13.59 -1.09
N VAL A 61 8.22 -12.72 -1.69
CA VAL A 61 7.89 -12.04 -2.95
C VAL A 61 7.62 -13.04 -4.08
N VAL A 62 8.40 -14.13 -4.16
CA VAL A 62 8.19 -15.18 -5.17
C VAL A 62 6.85 -15.89 -4.98
N SER A 63 6.38 -15.99 -3.73
CA SER A 63 5.10 -16.62 -3.40
C SER A 63 3.90 -15.68 -3.61
N GLU A 64 4.03 -14.41 -3.22
CA GLU A 64 2.91 -13.47 -3.12
C GLU A 64 2.82 -12.48 -4.29
N GLY A 65 3.92 -12.25 -5.01
CA GLY A 65 4.02 -11.20 -6.03
C GLY A 65 3.38 -11.51 -7.37
N SER A 66 3.24 -10.47 -8.18
CA SER A 66 2.92 -10.58 -9.61
C SER A 66 4.07 -11.22 -10.39
N GLU A 67 3.81 -11.71 -11.61
CA GLU A 67 4.85 -12.38 -12.40
C GLU A 67 6.11 -11.52 -12.64
N ALA A 68 5.94 -10.21 -12.77
CA ALA A 68 7.05 -9.26 -12.85
C ALA A 68 7.88 -9.23 -11.56
N GLN A 69 7.22 -9.14 -10.41
CA GLN A 69 7.86 -9.12 -9.09
C GLN A 69 8.55 -10.44 -8.76
N LYS A 70 7.90 -11.57 -9.09
CA LYS A 70 8.50 -12.90 -8.95
C LYS A 70 9.76 -13.03 -9.81
N SER A 71 9.74 -12.50 -11.04
CA SER A 71 10.91 -12.52 -11.92
C SER A 71 12.06 -11.73 -11.33
N GLU A 72 11.76 -10.54 -10.81
CA GLU A 72 12.76 -9.68 -10.15
C GLU A 72 13.33 -10.34 -8.89
N ALA A 73 12.49 -10.90 -8.03
CA ALA A 73 12.95 -11.57 -6.83
C ALA A 73 13.83 -12.80 -7.13
N LYS A 74 13.50 -13.58 -8.17
CA LYS A 74 14.35 -14.69 -8.62
C LYS A 74 15.72 -14.22 -9.13
N ARG A 75 15.78 -13.07 -9.79
CA ARG A 75 17.06 -12.47 -10.22
C ARG A 75 17.91 -12.11 -9.01
N LEU A 76 17.33 -11.39 -8.04
CA LEU A 76 18.02 -11.00 -6.82
C LEU A 76 18.47 -12.23 -6.00
N LEU A 77 17.62 -13.25 -5.87
CA LEU A 77 17.98 -14.54 -5.23
C LEU A 77 19.16 -15.25 -5.91
N THR A 78 19.39 -15.01 -7.21
CA THR A 78 20.54 -15.57 -7.93
C THR A 78 21.83 -14.80 -7.62
N GLU A 79 21.73 -13.53 -7.25
CA GLU A 79 22.88 -12.72 -6.81
C GLU A 79 23.31 -13.04 -5.38
N ILE A 80 22.38 -13.55 -4.55
CA ILE A 80 22.66 -14.10 -3.22
C ILE A 80 23.33 -15.47 -3.40
N LYS A 81 24.63 -15.53 -3.10
CA LYS A 81 25.50 -16.69 -3.33
C LYS A 81 25.56 -17.65 -2.16
#